data_AF-A0A511MQN1-F1
#
_entry.id   AF-A0A511MQN1-F1
#
_cell.length_a   1.000
_cell.length_b   1.000
_cell.length_c   1.000
_cell.angle_alpha   90.00
_cell.angle_beta   90.00
_cell.angle_gamma   90.00
#
_symmetry.space_group_name_H-M   'P 1'
#
loop_
_entity.id
_entity.type
_entity.pdbx_description
1 polymer ?
#
loop_
_entity_poly.entity_id
_entity_poly.type
_entity_poly.pdbx_seq_one_letter_code
_entity_poly.pdbx_strand_id
1 'polypeptide(L)'
;MNDSPVTTPNPHDPSLDQAVALHAAALRLEEEFDGLFDDEAIEQFLRSAYEHVADHATIDNFLPLLAERYTREWLSAMVEEQSSRA
;
A
#
# COMPACT_ATOMS: atom_id res chain seq x y z
N MET A 1 22.37 32.10 11.17
CA MET A 1 22.14 30.68 11.47
C MET A 1 20.90 30.25 10.71
N ASN A 2 20.98 29.25 9.84
CA ASN A 2 19.81 28.70 9.15
C ASN A 2 19.15 27.70 10.08
N ASP A 3 18.09 28.12 10.78
CA ASP A 3 17.14 27.19 11.40
C ASP A 3 16.21 26.65 10.29
N SER A 4 16.76 25.80 9.43
CA SER A 4 15.91 24.92 8.62
C SER A 4 15.30 23.90 9.57
N PRO A 5 13.97 23.68 9.54
CA PRO A 5 13.38 22.62 10.34
C PRO A 5 14.01 21.31 9.91
N VAL A 6 14.72 20.65 10.83
CA VAL A 6 15.00 19.22 10.71
C VAL A 6 13.65 18.56 10.57
N THR A 7 13.32 18.14 9.34
CA THR A 7 12.24 17.18 9.13
C THR A 7 12.75 15.91 9.79
N THR A 8 12.30 15.66 11.01
CA THR A 8 12.42 14.32 11.60
C THR A 8 11.72 13.37 10.64
N PRO A 9 12.43 12.41 10.04
CA PRO A 9 11.80 11.46 9.12
C PRO A 9 10.66 10.77 9.88
N ASN A 10 9.47 10.76 9.27
CA ASN A 10 8.36 10.01 9.81
C ASN A 10 8.79 8.53 9.79
N PRO A 11 8.68 7.79 10.91
CA PRO A 11 9.05 6.38 10.95
C PRO A 11 8.29 5.52 9.93
N HIS A 12 7.18 6.04 9.38
CA HIS A 12 6.38 5.37 8.35
C HIS A 12 6.68 5.83 6.92
N ASP A 13 7.64 6.74 6.69
CA ASP A 13 8.01 7.09 5.31
C ASP A 13 8.78 5.91 4.68
N PRO A 14 8.34 5.40 3.52
CA PRO A 14 9.04 4.31 2.86
C PRO A 14 10.44 4.75 2.43
N SER A 15 11.41 3.84 2.57
CA SER A 15 12.70 3.99 1.92
C SER A 15 12.52 4.08 0.40
N LEU A 16 13.53 4.58 -0.33
CA LEU A 16 13.44 4.70 -1.79
C LEU A 16 13.13 3.34 -2.46
N ASP A 17 13.80 2.28 -2.01
CA ASP A 17 13.57 0.93 -2.54
C ASP A 17 12.14 0.45 -2.24
N GLN A 18 11.63 0.76 -1.05
CA GLN A 18 10.24 0.45 -0.69
C GLN A 18 9.24 1.26 -1.51
N ALA A 19 9.50 2.55 -1.78
CA ALA A 19 8.65 3.39 -2.60
C ALA A 19 8.57 2.87 -4.04
N VAL A 20 9.70 2.42 -4.62
CA VAL A 20 9.72 1.79 -5.95
C VAL A 20 8.95 0.47 -5.92
N ALA A 21 9.13 -0.35 -4.88
CA ALA A 21 8.42 -1.62 -4.74
C ALA A 21 6.90 -1.42 -4.57
N LEU A 22 6.47 -0.40 -3.81
CA LEU A 22 5.07 -0.02 -3.63
C LEU A 22 4.46 0.47 -4.94
N HIS A 23 5.17 1.30 -5.70
CA HIS A 23 4.69 1.72 -7.02
C HIS A 23 4.51 0.53 -7.97
N ALA A 24 5.48 -0.40 -8.01
CA ALA A 24 5.34 -1.61 -8.80
C ALA A 24 4.18 -2.51 -8.32
N ALA A 25 3.90 -2.54 -7.02
CA ALA A 25 2.76 -3.26 -6.45
C ALA A 25 1.42 -2.60 -6.82
N ALA A 26 1.34 -1.26 -6.81
CA ALA A 26 0.16 -0.52 -7.25
C ALA A 26 -0.21 -0.89 -8.69
N LEU A 27 0.75 -0.81 -9.62
CA LEU A 27 0.55 -1.18 -11.03
C LEU A 27 0.02 -2.61 -11.20
N ARG A 28 0.56 -3.58 -10.42
CA ARG A 28 0.07 -4.97 -10.47
C ARG A 28 -1.36 -5.11 -9.98
N LEU A 29 -1.72 -4.39 -8.92
CA LEU A 29 -3.07 -4.42 -8.37
C LEU A 29 -4.07 -3.71 -9.29
N GLU A 30 -3.69 -2.58 -9.86
CA GLU A 30 -4.47 -1.85 -10.88
C GLU A 30 -4.77 -2.75 -12.08
N GLU A 31 -3.75 -3.45 -12.61
CA GLU A 31 -3.94 -4.42 -13.69
C GLU A 31 -4.84 -5.61 -13.29
N GLU A 32 -4.72 -6.11 -12.05
CA GLU A 32 -5.50 -7.25 -11.55
C GLU A 32 -6.96 -6.90 -11.31
N PHE A 33 -7.24 -5.66 -10.93
CA PHE A 33 -8.57 -5.17 -10.53
C PHE A 33 -9.14 -4.11 -11.49
N ASP A 34 -8.61 -4.02 -12.71
CA ASP A 34 -9.05 -3.09 -13.75
C ASP A 34 -10.56 -3.16 -13.97
N GLY A 35 -11.21 -1.99 -13.96
CA GLY A 35 -12.65 -1.85 -14.11
C GLY A 35 -13.50 -2.32 -12.91
N LEU A 36 -12.89 -2.86 -11.85
CA LEU A 36 -13.58 -3.19 -10.58
C LEU A 36 -13.41 -2.08 -9.54
N PHE A 37 -12.24 -1.46 -9.49
CA PHE A 37 -11.92 -0.34 -8.61
C PHE A 37 -11.17 0.74 -9.38
N ASP A 38 -11.27 1.99 -8.91
CA ASP A 38 -10.48 3.10 -9.44
C ASP A 38 -9.01 2.97 -8.99
N ASP A 39 -8.05 3.29 -9.88
CA ASP A 39 -6.61 3.22 -9.58
C ASP A 39 -6.23 4.03 -8.32
N GLU A 40 -6.77 5.25 -8.18
CA GLU A 40 -6.53 6.11 -7.01
C GLU A 40 -6.99 5.44 -5.70
N ALA A 41 -8.08 4.67 -5.75
CA ALA A 41 -8.56 3.93 -4.60
C ALA A 41 -7.59 2.79 -4.25
N ILE A 42 -7.12 2.02 -5.25
CA ILE A 42 -6.14 0.95 -5.06
C ILE A 42 -4.85 1.49 -4.45
N GLU A 43 -4.32 2.60 -4.98
CA GLU A 43 -3.13 3.26 -4.42
C GLU A 43 -3.33 3.69 -2.96
N GLN A 44 -4.49 4.25 -2.62
CA GLN A 44 -4.81 4.66 -1.26
C GLN A 44 -4.94 3.45 -0.31
N PHE A 45 -5.55 2.35 -0.74
CA PHE A 45 -5.62 1.12 0.04
C PHE A 45 -4.25 0.50 0.26
N LEU A 46 -3.40 0.49 -0.77
CA LEU A 46 -2.03 0.00 -0.66
C LEU A 46 -1.19 0.84 0.31
N ARG A 47 -1.29 2.17 0.24
CA ARG A 47 -0.61 3.07 1.18
C ARG A 47 -1.07 2.83 2.63
N SER A 48 -2.37 2.70 2.86
CA SER A 48 -2.89 2.42 4.21
C SER A 48 -2.51 1.03 4.71
N ALA A 49 -2.46 0.02 3.82
CA ALA A 49 -1.94 -1.30 4.17
C ALA A 49 -0.46 -1.25 4.56
N TYR A 50 0.35 -0.47 3.83
CA TYR A 50 1.75 -0.26 4.15
C TYR A 50 1.95 0.37 5.53
N GLU A 51 1.24 1.46 5.82
CA GLU A 51 1.28 2.13 7.13
C GLU A 51 0.92 1.15 8.26
N HIS A 52 -0.17 0.39 8.09
CA HIS A 52 -0.62 -0.59 9.08
C HIS A 52 0.41 -1.68 9.37
N VAL A 53 1.07 -2.22 8.34
CA VAL A 53 2.08 -3.27 8.51
C VAL A 53 3.39 -2.68 9.06
N ALA A 54 3.76 -1.45 8.64
CA ALA A 54 4.96 -0.75 9.12
C ALA A 54 4.90 -0.47 10.64
N ASP A 55 3.72 -0.22 11.20
CA ASP A 55 3.53 -0.03 12.66
C ASP A 55 4.01 -1.22 13.51
N HIS A 56 4.01 -2.43 12.94
CA HIS A 56 4.19 -3.68 13.70
C HIS A 56 5.41 -4.50 13.23
N ALA A 57 6.09 -4.08 12.16
CA ALA A 57 7.16 -4.85 11.57
C ALA A 57 8.48 -4.69 12.34
N THR A 58 9.19 -5.81 12.48
CA THR A 58 10.58 -5.84 12.96
C THR A 58 11.58 -6.04 11.82
N ILE A 59 11.08 -6.33 10.60
CA ILE A 59 11.87 -6.55 9.39
C ILE A 59 11.25 -5.74 8.24
N ASP A 60 11.95 -4.69 7.83
CA ASP A 60 11.40 -3.68 6.91
C ASP A 60 11.39 -4.11 5.44
N ASN A 61 12.25 -5.07 5.07
CA ASN A 61 12.45 -5.49 3.68
C ASN A 61 11.21 -6.13 3.04
N PHE A 62 10.29 -6.66 3.84
CA PHE A 62 9.08 -7.33 3.34
C PHE A 62 7.84 -6.43 3.38
N LEU A 63 7.96 -5.19 3.87
CA LEU A 63 6.81 -4.29 4.03
C LEU A 63 6.01 -4.08 2.74
N PRO A 64 6.62 -3.78 1.57
CA PRO A 64 5.85 -3.58 0.34
C PRO A 64 5.11 -4.84 -0.11
N LEU A 65 5.74 -6.02 0.05
CA LEU A 65 5.15 -7.30 -0.33
C LEU A 65 3.97 -7.66 0.58
N LEU A 66 4.10 -7.41 1.88
CA LEU A 66 3.04 -7.63 2.85
C LEU A 66 1.86 -6.68 2.62
N ALA A 67 2.15 -5.41 2.33
CA ALA A 67 1.13 -4.42 1.98
C ALA A 67 0.35 -4.86 0.73
N GLU A 68 1.04 -5.23 -0.35
CA GLU A 68 0.41 -5.71 -1.58
C GLU A 68 -0.50 -6.91 -1.32
N ARG A 69 0.00 -7.90 -0.57
CA ARG A 69 -0.77 -9.11 -0.25
C ARG A 69 -2.04 -8.77 0.55
N TYR A 70 -1.90 -7.93 1.57
CA TYR A 70 -3.04 -7.50 2.39
C TYR A 70 -4.09 -6.79 1.54
N THR A 71 -3.66 -5.84 0.71
CA THR A 71 -4.56 -5.11 -0.20
C THR A 71 -5.25 -6.04 -1.18
N ARG A 72 -4.52 -6.99 -1.79
CA ARG A 72 -5.10 -8.00 -2.69
C ARG A 72 -6.20 -8.81 -2.00
N GLU A 73 -5.90 -9.37 -0.82
CA GLU A 73 -6.85 -10.18 -0.06
C GLU A 73 -8.12 -9.37 0.28
N TRP A 74 -7.97 -8.11 0.64
CA TRP A 74 -9.08 -7.22 0.95
C TRP A 74 -9.92 -6.85 -0.28
N LEU A 75 -9.29 -6.49 -1.41
CA LEU A 75 -9.97 -6.20 -2.67
C LEU A 75 -10.74 -7.43 -3.19
N SER A 76 -10.14 -8.62 -3.16
CA SER A 76 -10.81 -9.87 -3.55
C SER A 76 -12.04 -10.16 -2.69
N ALA A 77 -11.94 -9.95 -1.37
CA ALA A 77 -13.06 -10.16 -0.46
C ALA A 77 -14.23 -9.20 -0.77
N MET A 78 -13.95 -7.94 -1.11
CA MET A 78 -14.98 -6.99 -1.53
C MET A 78 -15.66 -7.42 -2.83
N VAL A 79 -14.91 -7.90 -3.83
CA VAL A 79 -15.49 -8.38 -5.09
C VAL A 79 -16.41 -9.57 -4.85
N GLU A 80 -16.03 -10.50 -3.97
CA GLU A 80 -16.85 -11.63 -3.58
C GLU A 80 -18.15 -11.18 -2.89
N GLU A 81 -18.06 -10.25 -1.94
CA GLU A 81 -19.23 -9.67 -1.25
C GLU A 81 -20.20 -8.99 -2.24
N GLN A 82 -19.66 -8.18 -3.15
CA GLN A 82 -20.47 -7.47 -4.15
C GLN A 82 -21.15 -8.44 -5.12
N SER A 83 -20.47 -9.52 -5.50
CA SER A 83 -21.01 -10.57 -6.37
C SER A 83 -22.10 -11.39 -5.68
N SER A 84 -21.98 -11.63 -4.37
CA SER A 84 -23.01 -12.34 -3.58
C SER A 84 -24.29 -11.52 -3.38
N ARG A 85 -24.27 -10.21 -3.64
CA ARG A 85 -25.42 -9.31 -3.46
C ARG A 85 -26.22 -9.07 -4.75
N ALA A 86 -25.69 -9.46 -5.91
CA ALA A 86 -26.34 -9.35 -7.23
C ALA A 86 -27.23 -10.55 -7.55
#